data_AF-A0A944JV88-F1
#
_entry.id   AF-A0A944JV88-F1
#
_cell.length_a   1.000
_cell.length_b   1.000
_cell.length_c   1.000
_cell.angle_alpha   90.00
_cell.angle_beta   90.00
_cell.angle_gamma   90.00
#
_symmetry.space_group_name_H-M   'P 1'
#
loop_
_entity.id
_entity.type
_entity.pdbx_description
1 polymer ?
#
loop_
_entity_poly.entity_id
_entity_poly.type
_entity_poly.pdbx_seq_one_letter_code
_entity_poly.pdbx_strand_id
1 'polypeptide(L)'
;MFAKHVQGRISRQARTAVPEGTFEEHHARGGFEGEVSQLYHSHPTTDWLRVEGPIRARGIQLTTVPAADEQDVRALPTPLMFNADLTLAVSRRTAPMPYYFRNADGDTLLLRPATAPSSPTTAPCPTGRWNSWSSPRAPTTASSPARAAGT
;
A
#
# COMPACT_ATOMS: atom_id res chain seq x y z
N MET A 1 30.03 24.04 -2.44
CA MET A 1 29.49 23.01 -3.35
C MET A 1 30.42 21.81 -3.25
N PHE A 2 30.04 20.75 -2.54
CA PHE A 2 30.90 19.57 -2.41
C PHE A 2 30.89 18.82 -3.75
N ALA A 3 32.08 18.60 -4.32
CA ALA A 3 32.20 17.84 -5.56
C ALA A 3 31.89 16.37 -5.26
N LYS A 4 30.91 15.80 -5.97
CA LYS A 4 30.62 14.36 -5.92
C LYS A 4 31.88 13.62 -6.38
N HIS A 5 32.45 12.80 -5.52
CA HIS A 5 33.56 11.94 -5.89
C HIS A 5 33.08 10.87 -6.89
N VAL A 6 33.81 10.70 -7.99
CA VAL A 6 33.47 9.79 -9.08
C VAL A 6 34.74 9.10 -9.56
N GLN A 7 34.68 7.78 -9.74
CA GLN A 7 35.79 7.00 -10.27
C GLN A 7 35.28 5.84 -11.12
N GLY A 8 35.97 5.56 -12.24
CA GLY A 8 35.68 4.41 -13.10
C GLY A 8 34.54 4.64 -14.10
N ARG A 9 33.94 3.53 -14.58
CA ARG A 9 32.82 3.54 -15.52
C ARG A 9 31.52 3.67 -14.73
N ILE A 10 30.89 4.84 -14.82
CA ILE A 10 29.72 5.22 -14.02
C ILE A 10 28.59 5.74 -14.89
N SER A 11 27.35 5.65 -14.40
CA SER A 11 26.25 6.42 -14.97
C SER A 11 26.14 7.80 -14.33
N ARG A 12 25.69 8.77 -15.12
CA ARG A 12 25.36 10.13 -14.64
C ARG A 12 24.06 10.18 -13.85
N GLN A 13 23.17 9.21 -14.06
CA GLN A 13 21.88 9.14 -13.40
C GLN A 13 21.64 7.72 -12.90
N ALA A 14 21.26 7.59 -11.63
CA ALA A 14 20.97 6.30 -11.02
C ALA A 14 19.91 5.54 -11.84
N ARG A 15 20.08 4.21 -11.96
CA ARG A 15 19.19 3.29 -12.69
C ARG A 15 19.02 3.55 -14.19
N THR A 16 19.74 4.52 -14.75
CA THR A 16 19.65 4.91 -16.16
C THR A 16 21.01 4.67 -16.80
N ALA A 17 21.07 4.12 -18.00
CA ALA A 17 22.34 3.85 -18.70
C ALA A 17 23.39 3.14 -17.81
N VAL A 18 22.93 2.17 -17.00
CA VAL A 18 23.79 1.37 -16.13
C VAL A 18 24.86 0.72 -17.01
N PRO A 19 26.15 0.80 -16.64
CA PRO A 19 27.20 0.21 -17.44
C PRO A 19 26.93 -1.26 -17.72
N GLU A 20 27.02 -1.67 -18.99
CA GLU A 20 26.73 -3.05 -19.40
C GLU A 20 27.56 -4.07 -18.60
N GLY A 21 26.94 -5.19 -18.24
CA GLY A 21 27.53 -6.25 -17.43
C GLY A 21 27.76 -5.88 -15.96
N THR A 22 27.12 -4.81 -15.46
CA THR A 22 27.21 -4.43 -14.05
C THR A 22 25.84 -4.37 -13.37
N PHE A 23 25.86 -4.54 -12.05
CA PHE A 23 24.70 -4.49 -11.17
C PHE A 23 24.86 -3.28 -10.24
N GLU A 24 23.86 -2.42 -10.22
CA GLU A 24 23.88 -1.19 -9.44
C GLU A 24 23.40 -1.42 -8.01
N GLU A 25 24.17 -0.95 -7.03
CA GLU A 25 23.81 -0.94 -5.61
C GLU A 25 23.86 0.50 -5.06
N HIS A 26 22.85 0.86 -4.26
CA HIS A 26 22.78 2.16 -3.60
C HIS A 26 23.01 1.99 -2.10
N HIS A 27 24.11 2.53 -1.61
CA HIS A 27 24.49 2.43 -0.21
C HIS A 27 24.37 3.79 0.49
N ALA A 28 23.51 3.86 1.48
CA ALA A 28 23.14 5.09 2.18
C ALA A 28 23.22 4.89 3.70
N ARG A 29 23.70 5.90 4.43
CA ARG A 29 23.75 5.86 5.89
C ARG A 29 22.38 6.12 6.53
N GLY A 30 21.59 7.01 5.94
CA GLY A 30 20.26 7.39 6.41
C GLY A 30 19.11 6.57 5.81
N GLY A 31 19.41 5.41 5.22
CA GLY A 31 18.43 4.63 4.47
C GLY A 31 17.98 5.36 3.20
N PHE A 32 16.85 6.04 3.23
CA PHE A 32 16.31 6.78 2.07
C PHE A 32 16.62 8.28 2.09
N GLU A 33 17.32 8.76 3.13
CA GLU A 33 17.64 10.16 3.31
C GLU A 33 19.14 10.42 3.28
N GLY A 34 19.51 11.59 2.76
CA GLY A 34 20.89 12.09 2.78
C GLY A 34 21.76 11.59 1.63
N GLU A 35 23.07 11.56 1.87
CA GLU A 35 24.07 11.17 0.87
C GLU A 35 24.07 9.66 0.62
N VAL A 36 24.20 9.30 -0.66
CA VAL A 36 24.19 7.92 -1.14
C VAL A 36 25.39 7.67 -2.04
N SER A 37 26.10 6.58 -1.79
CA SER A 37 27.10 6.04 -2.71
C SER A 37 26.42 5.09 -3.70
N GLN A 38 26.73 5.27 -4.98
CA GLN A 38 26.28 4.38 -6.05
C GLN A 38 27.46 3.51 -6.45
N LEU A 39 27.31 2.20 -6.29
CA LEU A 39 28.34 1.20 -6.56
C LEU A 39 27.90 0.34 -7.74
N TYR A 40 28.87 -0.07 -8.56
CA TYR A 40 28.63 -0.97 -9.69
C TYR A 40 29.42 -2.27 -9.46
N HIS A 41 28.71 -3.37 -9.35
CA HIS A 41 29.26 -4.70 -9.10
C HIS A 41 29.29 -5.52 -10.40
N SER A 42 30.24 -6.44 -10.53
CA SER A 42 30.29 -7.40 -11.63
C SER A 42 29.31 -8.57 -11.46
N HIS A 43 28.79 -8.76 -10.25
CA HIS A 43 27.85 -9.82 -9.89
C HIS A 43 26.69 -9.21 -9.09
N PRO A 44 25.49 -9.83 -9.12
CA PRO A 44 24.35 -9.32 -8.36
C PRO A 44 24.61 -9.48 -6.85
N THR A 45 24.69 -8.37 -6.11
CA THR A 45 24.87 -8.37 -4.65
C THR A 45 23.57 -8.55 -3.88
N THR A 46 22.41 -8.26 -4.50
CA THR A 46 21.10 -8.28 -3.85
C THR A 46 20.26 -9.53 -4.15
N ASP A 47 20.83 -10.53 -4.84
CA ASP A 47 20.14 -11.79 -5.10
C ASP A 47 20.19 -12.67 -3.85
N TRP A 48 19.10 -12.63 -3.08
CA TRP A 48 18.95 -13.44 -1.89
C TRP A 48 18.73 -14.91 -2.27
N LEU A 49 19.71 -15.77 -1.97
CA LEU A 49 19.54 -17.22 -2.12
C LEU A 49 18.60 -17.79 -1.04
N ARG A 50 18.62 -17.19 0.16
CA ARG A 50 17.84 -17.66 1.31
C ARG A 50 17.66 -16.54 2.34
N VAL A 51 16.44 -16.38 2.84
CA VAL A 51 16.11 -15.45 3.95
C VAL A 51 15.48 -16.25 5.08
N GLU A 52 16.18 -16.35 6.20
CA GLU A 52 15.74 -17.09 7.39
C GLU A 52 15.32 -16.15 8.53
N GLY A 53 14.70 -16.74 9.56
CA GLY A 53 14.34 -16.02 10.77
C GLY A 53 12.94 -15.40 10.74
N PRO A 54 12.61 -14.62 11.78
CA PRO A 54 11.27 -14.08 12.01
C PRO A 54 10.89 -12.95 11.05
N ILE A 55 11.87 -12.21 10.53
CA ILE A 55 11.67 -11.02 9.69
C ILE A 55 11.61 -11.32 8.18
N ARG A 56 11.58 -12.59 7.77
CA ARG A 56 11.48 -12.94 6.36
C ARG A 56 10.17 -12.42 5.76
N ALA A 57 10.25 -11.76 4.61
CA ALA A 57 9.08 -11.29 3.88
C ALA A 57 8.16 -12.47 3.56
N ARG A 58 6.84 -12.28 3.73
CA ARG A 58 5.83 -13.27 3.40
C ARG A 58 4.85 -12.67 2.40
N GLY A 59 4.72 -13.31 1.24
CA GLY A 59 3.57 -13.07 0.37
C GLY A 59 2.34 -13.69 0.99
N ILE A 60 1.29 -12.90 1.24
CA ILE A 60 0.02 -13.38 1.77
C ILE A 60 -1.04 -13.17 0.70
N GLN A 61 -1.72 -14.25 0.29
CA GLN A 61 -2.83 -14.17 -0.65
C GLN A 61 -4.10 -13.73 0.07
N LEU A 62 -4.51 -12.47 -0.11
CA LEU A 62 -5.67 -11.90 0.59
C LEU A 62 -7.01 -12.23 -0.10
N THR A 63 -6.99 -12.75 -1.33
CA THR A 63 -8.21 -13.00 -2.10
C THR A 63 -9.10 -14.08 -1.50
N THR A 64 -8.55 -15.01 -0.74
CA THR A 64 -9.27 -16.16 -0.14
C THR A 64 -9.61 -15.96 1.34
N VAL A 65 -9.19 -14.85 1.96
CA VAL A 65 -9.50 -14.57 3.36
C VAL A 65 -11.01 -14.32 3.48
N PRO A 66 -11.75 -15.11 4.29
CA PRO A 66 -13.18 -14.89 4.47
C PRO A 66 -13.39 -13.52 5.14
N ALA A 67 -14.26 -12.70 4.56
CA ALA A 67 -14.65 -11.43 5.16
C ALA A 67 -16.04 -11.60 5.78
N ALA A 68 -16.17 -11.41 7.09
CA ALA A 68 -17.42 -11.62 7.81
C ALA A 68 -18.59 -10.78 7.27
N ASP A 69 -18.29 -9.59 6.75
CA ASP A 69 -19.26 -8.66 6.17
C ASP A 69 -19.75 -9.03 4.77
N GLU A 70 -19.24 -10.13 4.20
CA GLU A 70 -19.75 -10.70 2.97
C GLU A 70 -21.07 -11.47 3.20
N GLN A 71 -21.20 -12.15 4.35
CA GLN A 71 -22.40 -12.94 4.69
C GLN A 71 -23.29 -12.25 5.72
N ASP A 72 -22.73 -11.46 6.63
CA ASP A 72 -23.51 -10.72 7.64
C ASP A 72 -23.47 -9.22 7.37
N VAL A 73 -24.64 -8.67 7.03
CA VAL A 73 -24.81 -7.23 6.79
C VAL A 73 -24.51 -6.37 8.03
N ARG A 74 -24.44 -6.96 9.23
CA ARG A 74 -24.05 -6.28 10.47
C ARG A 74 -22.61 -6.51 10.90
N ALA A 75 -21.85 -7.34 10.19
CA ALA A 75 -20.44 -7.53 10.51
C ALA A 75 -19.60 -6.34 10.04
N LEU A 76 -18.54 -6.06 10.80
CA LEU A 76 -17.52 -5.08 10.43
C LEU A 76 -16.48 -5.72 9.49
N PRO A 77 -15.66 -4.90 8.79
CA PRO A 77 -14.54 -5.40 7.99
C PRO A 77 -13.63 -6.31 8.81
N THR A 78 -13.11 -7.37 8.19
CA THR A 78 -12.29 -8.37 8.87
C THR A 78 -10.84 -7.89 8.99
N PRO A 79 -10.29 -7.74 10.22
CA PRO A 79 -8.89 -7.33 10.42
C PRO A 79 -7.91 -8.37 9.87
N LEU A 80 -6.85 -7.90 9.22
CA LEU A 80 -5.78 -8.71 8.65
C LEU A 80 -4.46 -8.54 9.42
N MET A 81 -4.09 -7.29 9.68
CA MET A 81 -2.87 -6.90 10.39
C MET A 81 -3.17 -5.67 11.23
N PHE A 82 -2.62 -5.62 12.44
CA PHE A 82 -2.82 -4.49 13.33
C PHE A 82 -1.60 -4.27 14.23
N ASN A 83 -1.43 -3.03 14.67
CA ASN A 83 -0.55 -2.64 15.76
C ASN A 83 -1.21 -1.51 16.57
N ALA A 84 -0.46 -0.83 17.44
CA ALA A 84 -0.99 0.27 18.26
C ALA A 84 -1.44 1.50 17.44
N ASP A 85 -0.92 1.66 16.22
CA ASP A 85 -1.10 2.86 15.41
C ASP A 85 -2.11 2.66 14.26
N LEU A 86 -2.20 1.44 13.70
CA LEU A 86 -3.01 1.16 12.52
C LEU A 86 -3.59 -0.25 12.51
N THR A 87 -4.75 -0.39 11.85
CA THR A 87 -5.35 -1.68 11.50
C THR A 87 -5.64 -1.71 10.00
N LEU A 88 -5.17 -2.76 9.33
CA LEU A 88 -5.53 -3.10 7.97
C LEU A 88 -6.62 -4.16 7.99
N ALA A 89 -7.73 -3.90 7.30
CA ALA A 89 -8.87 -4.80 7.22
C ALA A 89 -9.36 -4.96 5.79
N VAL A 90 -10.05 -6.05 5.52
CA VAL A 90 -10.72 -6.31 4.24
C VAL A 90 -12.24 -6.35 4.43
N SER A 91 -12.95 -5.71 3.51
CA SER A 91 -14.41 -5.73 3.41
C SER A 91 -14.80 -6.34 2.07
N ARG A 92 -15.78 -7.25 2.07
CA ARG A 92 -16.40 -7.79 0.85
C ARG A 92 -17.92 -7.63 0.85
N ARG A 93 -18.40 -6.62 1.57
CA ARG A 93 -19.81 -6.30 1.70
C ARG A 93 -20.52 -6.18 0.35
N THR A 94 -21.57 -6.98 0.18
CA THR A 94 -22.41 -7.02 -1.03
C THR A 94 -23.75 -6.33 -0.86
N ALA A 95 -24.12 -5.94 0.37
CA ALA A 95 -25.37 -5.25 0.71
C ALA A 95 -25.12 -4.05 1.63
N PRO A 96 -25.92 -2.97 1.55
CA PRO A 96 -25.75 -1.79 2.40
C PRO A 96 -25.75 -2.12 3.89
N MET A 97 -24.98 -1.37 4.69
CA MET A 97 -25.11 -1.46 6.15
C MET A 97 -26.53 -1.06 6.59
N PRO A 98 -27.21 -1.84 7.45
CA PRO A 98 -28.53 -1.50 7.97
C PRO A 98 -28.48 -0.49 9.12
N TYR A 99 -27.30 0.07 9.40
CA TYR A 99 -27.04 1.06 10.44
C TYR A 99 -25.99 2.06 9.94
N TYR A 100 -25.89 3.17 10.65
CA TYR A 100 -24.78 4.09 10.48
C TYR A 100 -23.62 3.71 11.42
N PHE A 101 -22.40 3.80 10.89
CA PHE A 101 -21.17 3.47 11.59
C PHE A 101 -20.28 4.71 11.73
N ARG A 102 -19.61 4.82 12.87
CA ARG A 102 -18.62 5.85 13.15
C ARG A 102 -17.43 5.21 13.84
N ASN A 103 -16.24 5.38 13.27
CA ASN A 103 -15.00 5.03 13.94
C ASN A 103 -14.58 6.17 14.87
N ALA A 104 -14.48 5.91 16.17
CA ALA A 104 -14.05 6.88 17.16
C ALA A 104 -12.53 6.84 17.43
N ASP A 105 -11.87 5.73 17.06
CA ASP A 105 -10.47 5.47 17.38
C ASP A 105 -9.52 6.24 16.47
N GLY A 106 -9.91 6.44 15.21
CA GLY A 106 -9.09 7.17 14.25
C GLY A 106 -9.77 7.40 12.90
N ASP A 107 -8.98 7.94 11.98
CA ASP A 107 -9.38 8.14 10.60
C ASP A 107 -9.48 6.78 9.89
N THR A 108 -10.47 6.64 9.01
CA THR A 108 -10.66 5.41 8.23
C THR A 108 -10.41 5.70 6.76
N LEU A 109 -9.39 5.05 6.19
CA LEU A 109 -9.11 5.09 4.75
C LEU A 109 -9.69 3.85 4.07
N LEU A 110 -10.61 4.05 3.14
CA LEU A 110 -11.20 3.02 2.31
C LEU A 110 -10.55 3.06 0.92
N LEU A 111 -9.84 2.00 0.56
CA LEU A 111 -9.25 1.83 -0.75
C LEU A 111 -10.14 0.90 -1.57
N ARG A 112 -10.70 1.42 -2.66
CA ARG A 112 -11.52 0.63 -3.58
C ARG A 112 -10.77 0.37 -4.89
N PRO A 113 -10.94 -0.82 -5.51
CA PRO A 113 -10.48 -1.03 -6.88
C PRO A 113 -11.06 0.05 -7.80
N ALA A 114 -10.27 0.55 -8.74
CA ALA A 114 -10.67 1.64 -9.64
C ALA A 114 -11.94 1.32 -10.45
N THR A 115 -12.29 0.04 -10.60
CA THR A 115 -13.46 -0.46 -11.34
C THR A 115 -14.76 -0.46 -10.53
N ALA A 116 -14.73 -0.11 -9.24
CA ALA A 116 -15.93 -0.14 -8.40
C ALA A 116 -16.82 1.12 -8.59
N PRO A 117 -18.14 0.98 -8.86
CA PRO A 117 -19.09 2.10 -8.97
C PRO A 117 -19.11 3.01 -7.72
N SER A 118 -19.44 4.30 -7.85
CA SER A 118 -19.48 5.25 -6.72
C SER A 118 -20.65 4.98 -5.76
N SER A 119 -20.42 5.17 -4.46
CA SER A 119 -21.45 5.16 -3.41
C SER A 119 -21.91 6.59 -3.09
N PRO A 120 -23.19 6.83 -2.77
CA PRO A 120 -23.76 8.19 -2.67
C PRO A 120 -23.42 8.98 -1.39
N THR A 121 -22.80 8.40 -0.36
CA THR A 121 -22.84 8.98 1.01
C THR A 121 -21.46 9.38 1.58
N THR A 122 -20.40 9.53 0.78
CA THR A 122 -19.10 9.98 1.32
C THR A 122 -18.35 10.85 0.31
N ALA A 123 -17.78 11.96 0.79
CA ALA A 123 -17.06 12.92 -0.05
C ALA A 123 -15.78 12.29 -0.65
N PRO A 124 -15.50 12.52 -1.95
CA PRO A 124 -14.28 12.01 -2.59
C PRO A 124 -13.03 12.73 -2.07
N CYS A 125 -11.93 11.99 -1.90
CA CYS A 125 -10.61 12.56 -1.66
C CYS A 125 -10.02 13.08 -2.99
N PRO A 126 -9.50 14.32 -3.07
CA PRO A 126 -9.17 14.96 -4.35
C PRO A 126 -7.85 14.52 -5.01
N THR A 127 -7.16 13.47 -4.56
CA THR A 127 -5.83 13.13 -5.11
C THR A 127 -5.59 11.63 -5.35
N GLY A 128 -5.35 11.27 -6.61
CA GLY A 128 -4.61 10.08 -7.01
C GLY A 128 -5.42 8.98 -7.70
N ARG A 129 -4.76 8.24 -8.61
CA ARG A 129 -5.29 7.21 -9.54
C ARG A 129 -5.96 5.98 -8.91
N TRP A 130 -6.24 6.02 -7.61
CA TRP A 130 -6.98 5.02 -6.85
C TRP A 130 -8.20 5.71 -6.25
N ASN A 131 -9.38 5.08 -6.31
CA ASN A 131 -10.57 5.59 -5.64
C ASN A 131 -10.40 5.40 -4.12
N SER A 132 -9.58 6.25 -3.51
CA SER A 132 -9.32 6.31 -2.08
C SER A 132 -10.32 7.28 -1.42
N TRP A 133 -10.93 6.85 -0.33
CA TRP A 133 -11.93 7.61 0.42
C TRP A 133 -11.45 7.69 1.86
N SER A 134 -11.30 8.90 2.39
CA SER A 134 -10.98 9.11 3.79
C SER A 134 -12.26 9.54 4.53
N SER A 135 -12.56 8.84 5.61
CA SER A 135 -13.48 9.34 6.64
C SER A 135 -12.60 9.89 7.76
N PRO A 136 -12.57 11.22 7.99
CA PRO A 136 -11.85 11.78 9.12
C PRO A 136 -12.43 11.24 10.43
N ARG A 137 -11.79 11.46 11.56
CA ARG A 137 -12.37 11.21 12.88
C ARG A 137 -13.68 12.00 12.98
N ALA A 138 -14.77 11.32 13.37
CA ALA A 138 -16.09 11.89 13.73
C ALA A 138 -17.30 11.94 12.74
N PRO A 139 -17.24 11.64 11.44
CA PRO A 139 -18.44 11.53 10.60
C PRO A 139 -19.12 10.17 10.75
N THR A 140 -20.44 10.22 10.88
CA THR A 140 -21.33 9.07 10.78
C THR A 140 -21.46 8.68 9.31
N THR A 141 -21.15 7.44 8.95
CA THR A 141 -21.17 6.95 7.56
C THR A 141 -22.01 5.69 7.41
N ALA A 142 -22.66 5.52 6.27
CA ALA A 142 -23.27 4.26 5.86
C ALA A 142 -22.63 3.85 4.52
N SER A 143 -22.02 2.67 4.49
CA SER A 143 -21.41 2.14 3.27
C SER A 143 -22.43 1.31 2.49
N SER A 144 -22.65 1.68 1.24
CA SER A 144 -23.37 0.84 0.29
C SER A 144 -22.38 0.14 -0.65
N PRO A 145 -22.60 -1.13 -1.00
CA PRO A 145 -21.91 -1.75 -2.12
C PRO A 145 -22.13 -0.91 -3.37
N ALA A 146 -21.13 -0.90 -4.22
CA ALA A 146 -21.21 -0.21 -5.49
C ALA A 146 -22.34 -0.84 -6.33
N ARG A 147 -23.36 -0.06 -6.71
CA ARG A 147 -24.50 -0.56 -7.48
C ARG A 147 -24.01 -0.93 -8.88
N ALA A 148 -24.15 -2.20 -9.27
CA ALA A 148 -23.93 -2.58 -10.66
C ALA A 148 -24.91 -1.78 -11.53
N ALA A 149 -24.39 -1.14 -12.59
CA ALA A 149 -25.25 -0.51 -13.60
C ALA A 149 -26.09 -1.62 -14.23
N GLY A 150 -27.40 -1.59 -13.99
CA GLY A 150 -28.34 -2.53 -14.59
C GLY A 150 -28.34 -2.38 -16.11
N THR A 151 -28.44 -3.53 -16.79
CA THR A 151 -28.72 -3.63 -18.24
C THR A 151 -30.17 -3.24 -18.52
#